data_AF-A0A1V1TK90-F1
#
_entry.id   AF-A0A1V1TK90-F1
#
_cell.length_a   1.000
_cell.length_b   1.000
_cell.length_c   1.000
_cell.angle_alpha   90.00
_cell.angle_beta   90.00
_cell.angle_gamma   90.00
#
_symmetry.space_group_name_H-M   'P 1'
#
loop_
_entity.id
_entity.type
_entity.pdbx_description
1 polymer ?
#
loop_
_entity_poly.entity_id
_entity_poly.type
_entity_poly.pdbx_seq_one_letter_code
_entity_poly.pdbx_strand_id
1 'polypeptide(L)'
;MSDTAIEGGNATVVKELWDKVSLQIDDNCRFIKLETTALDSLSARGENYFIYRCSLLLGKPAEFVFDGQDMQIVYLGDPEDMQKALDLDLSRRPGDRFPVLRHREPV
;
A
#
# COMPACT_ATOMS: atom_id res chain seq x y z
N MET A 1 25.66 -18.72 -20.68
CA MET A 1 24.54 -17.77 -20.65
C MET A 1 24.39 -17.34 -19.21
N SER A 2 24.88 -16.14 -18.91
CA SER A 2 25.06 -15.65 -17.54
C SER A 2 24.02 -14.56 -17.27
N ASP A 3 22.87 -14.94 -16.71
CA ASP A 3 21.85 -14.02 -16.23
C ASP A 3 21.87 -14.02 -14.70
N THR A 4 22.82 -13.30 -14.10
CA THR A 4 22.94 -13.21 -12.64
C THR A 4 23.40 -11.83 -12.20
N ALA A 5 22.78 -10.76 -12.74
CA ALA A 5 23.20 -9.39 -12.39
C ALA A 5 22.08 -8.33 -12.28
N ILE A 6 20.78 -8.69 -12.27
CA ILE A 6 19.69 -7.69 -12.20
C ILE A 6 18.97 -7.66 -10.82
N GLU A 7 19.22 -8.62 -9.92
CA GLU A 7 18.42 -8.72 -8.69
C GLU A 7 18.91 -7.87 -7.51
N GLY A 8 20.16 -7.39 -7.52
CA GLY A 8 20.75 -6.67 -6.37
C GLY A 8 20.29 -5.22 -6.20
N GLY A 9 20.08 -4.49 -7.30
CA GLY A 9 19.73 -3.06 -7.25
C GLY A 9 18.29 -2.79 -6.81
N ASN A 10 17.36 -3.64 -7.26
CA ASN A 10 15.93 -3.46 -6.98
C ASN A 10 15.61 -3.79 -5.51
N ALA A 11 16.22 -4.83 -4.93
CA ALA A 11 15.98 -5.22 -3.54
C ALA A 11 16.41 -4.15 -2.53
N THR A 12 17.54 -3.47 -2.79
CA THR A 12 18.02 -2.36 -1.94
C THR A 12 17.04 -1.19 -1.97
N VAL A 13 16.58 -0.77 -3.16
CA VAL A 13 15.61 0.33 -3.32
C VAL A 13 14.28 0.01 -2.65
N VAL A 14 13.76 -1.22 -2.80
CA VAL A 14 12.51 -1.67 -2.14
C VAL A 14 12.65 -1.61 -0.63
N LYS A 15 13.78 -2.06 -0.08
CA LYS A 15 14.04 -2.04 1.36
C LYS A 15 14.19 -0.61 1.87
N GLU A 16 14.95 0.25 1.19
CA GLU A 16 15.11 1.66 1.58
C GLU A 16 13.78 2.41 1.55
N LEU A 17 12.95 2.17 0.53
CA LEU A 17 11.61 2.74 0.48
C LEU A 17 10.77 2.25 1.65
N TRP A 18 10.75 0.94 1.92
CA TRP A 18 10.06 0.38 3.08
C TRP A 18 10.51 1.00 4.39
N ASP A 19 11.83 1.04 4.64
CA ASP A 19 12.41 1.58 5.87
C ASP A 19 12.00 3.05 6.06
N LYS A 20 11.92 3.83 4.98
CA LYS A 20 11.41 5.21 5.01
C LYS A 20 9.92 5.29 5.34
N VAL A 21 9.07 4.51 4.67
CA VAL A 21 7.61 4.68 4.74
C VAL A 21 6.99 3.98 5.94
N SER A 22 7.64 2.94 6.46
CA SER A 22 7.18 2.20 7.65
C SER A 22 7.16 3.05 8.92
N LEU A 23 7.93 4.14 8.95
CA LEU A 23 7.92 5.14 10.02
C LEU A 23 6.58 5.89 10.14
N GLN A 24 5.70 5.81 9.13
CA GLN A 24 4.36 6.37 9.21
C GLN A 24 3.41 5.56 10.11
N ILE A 25 3.77 4.31 10.42
CA ILE A 25 2.95 3.46 11.30
C ILE A 25 3.34 3.73 12.75
N ASP A 26 2.38 4.26 13.51
CA ASP A 26 2.50 4.51 14.95
C ASP A 26 1.16 4.25 15.67
N ASP A 27 1.07 4.63 16.95
CA ASP A 27 -0.13 4.42 17.76
C ASP A 27 -1.37 5.19 17.25
N ASN A 28 -1.17 6.25 16.45
CA ASN A 28 -2.23 7.11 15.91
C ASN A 28 -2.54 6.83 14.43
N CYS A 29 -1.54 6.41 13.66
CA CYS A 29 -1.66 6.13 12.23
C CYS A 29 -1.34 4.66 11.94
N ARG A 30 -2.37 3.88 11.59
CA ARG A 30 -2.25 2.42 11.36
C ARG A 30 -2.18 2.03 9.88
N PHE A 31 -1.76 2.96 9.02
CA PHE A 31 -1.56 2.74 7.59
C PHE A 31 -0.46 3.66 7.07
N ILE A 32 0.06 3.32 5.89
CA ILE A 32 1.08 4.09 5.17
C ILE A 32 0.40 4.81 4.02
N LYS A 33 0.74 6.09 3.81
CA LYS A 33 0.37 6.85 2.61
C LYS A 33 1.55 6.90 1.64
N LEU A 34 1.31 6.55 0.38
CA LEU A 34 2.30 6.49 -0.69
C LEU A 34 1.80 7.25 -1.92
N GLU A 35 2.72 7.79 -2.70
CA GLU A 35 2.41 8.21 -4.07
C GLU A 35 2.34 6.99 -4.98
N THR A 36 1.43 7.02 -5.96
CA THR A 36 1.28 5.96 -6.97
C THR A 36 2.57 5.75 -7.76
N THR A 37 3.38 6.79 -7.97
CA THR A 37 4.72 6.69 -8.59
C THR A 37 5.68 5.82 -7.79
N ALA A 38 5.64 5.88 -6.46
CA ALA A 38 6.44 5.03 -5.58
C ALA A 38 5.96 3.57 -5.64
N LEU A 39 4.65 3.35 -5.67
CA LEU A 39 4.04 2.03 -5.87
C LEU A 39 4.40 1.44 -7.24
N ASP A 40 4.33 2.23 -8.32
CA ASP A 40 4.62 1.77 -9.67
C ASP A 40 6.12 1.46 -9.90
N SER A 41 6.99 1.99 -9.02
CA SER A 41 8.39 1.59 -8.98
C SER A 41 8.59 0.19 -8.37
N LEU A 42 7.59 -0.35 -7.68
CA LEU A 42 7.62 -1.71 -7.14
C LEU A 42 7.29 -2.73 -8.24
N SER A 43 8.05 -3.83 -8.25
CA SER A 43 7.58 -5.04 -8.92
C SER A 43 6.48 -5.71 -8.10
N ALA A 44 5.76 -6.67 -8.69
CA ALA A 44 4.79 -7.51 -7.95
C ALA A 44 5.41 -8.18 -6.71
N ARG A 45 6.71 -8.53 -6.75
CA ARG A 45 7.43 -9.06 -5.58
C ARG A 45 7.65 -7.99 -4.50
N GLY A 46 7.89 -6.74 -4.90
CA GLY A 46 7.99 -5.59 -3.99
C GLY A 46 6.65 -5.25 -3.34
N GLU A 47 5.56 -5.26 -4.10
CA GLU A 47 4.20 -5.07 -3.56
C GLU A 47 3.87 -6.12 -2.49
N ASN A 48 4.11 -7.40 -2.80
CA ASN A 48 3.89 -8.50 -1.85
C ASN A 48 4.77 -8.37 -0.61
N TYR A 49 6.01 -7.90 -0.76
CA TYR A 49 6.88 -7.62 0.37
C TYR A 49 6.30 -6.53 1.28
N PHE A 50 5.81 -5.42 0.71
CA PHE A 50 5.18 -4.33 1.46
C PHE A 50 3.94 -4.82 2.21
N ILE A 51 3.05 -5.55 1.53
CA ILE A 51 1.85 -6.15 2.14
C ILE A 51 2.22 -7.07 3.31
N TYR A 52 3.20 -7.96 3.11
CA TYR A 52 3.64 -8.88 4.15
C TYR A 52 4.25 -8.15 5.34
N ARG A 53 5.14 -7.18 5.11
CA ARG A 53 5.77 -6.43 6.21
C ARG A 53 4.79 -5.55 6.97
N CYS A 54 3.84 -4.93 6.27
CA CYS A 54 2.78 -4.13 6.88
C CYS A 54 1.86 -5.01 7.74
N SER A 55 1.45 -6.17 7.23
CA SER A 55 0.60 -7.09 7.99
C SER A 55 1.26 -7.61 9.27
N LEU A 56 2.56 -7.92 9.23
CA LEU A 56 3.34 -8.26 10.43
C LEU A 56 3.39 -7.12 11.45
N LEU A 57 3.58 -5.89 10.98
CA LEU A 57 3.70 -4.72 11.86
C LEU A 57 2.36 -4.37 12.53
N LEU A 58 1.26 -4.49 11.79
CA LEU A 58 -0.09 -4.19 12.28
C LEU A 58 -0.72 -5.34 13.09
N GLY A 59 -0.23 -6.58 12.90
CA GLY A 59 -0.88 -7.79 13.41
C GLY A 59 -2.25 -8.04 12.78
N LYS A 60 -2.46 -7.56 11.55
CA LYS A 60 -3.73 -7.58 10.80
C LYS A 60 -3.47 -7.78 9.31
N PRO A 61 -4.46 -8.21 8.51
CA PRO A 61 -4.35 -8.18 7.05
C PRO A 61 -3.99 -6.77 6.55
N ALA A 62 -3.18 -6.70 5.50
CA ALA A 62 -2.86 -5.44 4.85
C ALA A 62 -3.08 -5.58 3.34
N GLU A 63 -3.54 -4.50 2.71
CA GLU A 63 -3.59 -4.40 1.24
C GLU A 63 -3.35 -2.95 0.81
N PHE A 64 -3.01 -2.79 -0.47
CA PHE A 64 -3.01 -1.47 -1.09
C PHE A 64 -4.43 -1.04 -1.43
N VAL A 65 -4.74 0.23 -1.22
CA VAL A 65 -6.07 0.81 -1.46
C VAL A 65 -5.90 2.20 -2.04
N PHE A 66 -6.49 2.49 -3.21
CA PHE A 66 -6.43 3.82 -3.80
C PHE A 66 -7.31 4.82 -3.05
N ASP A 67 -6.86 6.06 -2.99
CA ASP A 67 -7.70 7.18 -2.60
C ASP A 67 -8.62 7.55 -3.78
N GLY A 68 -9.93 7.52 -3.55
CA GLY A 68 -10.92 7.86 -4.56
C GLY A 68 -11.05 9.36 -4.86
N GLN A 69 -10.47 10.24 -4.03
CA GLN A 69 -10.40 11.68 -4.28
C GLN A 69 -9.11 12.08 -4.98
N ASP A 70 -8.01 11.37 -4.72
CA ASP A 70 -6.72 11.61 -5.35
C ASP A 70 -6.05 10.30 -5.78
N MET A 71 -6.23 9.94 -7.05
CA MET A 71 -5.67 8.71 -7.62
C MET A 71 -4.13 8.70 -7.68
N GLN A 72 -3.45 9.80 -7.32
CA GLN A 72 -1.99 9.81 -7.11
C GLN A 72 -1.59 9.27 -5.73
N ILE A 73 -2.56 8.97 -4.86
CA ILE A 73 -2.35 8.44 -3.53
C ILE A 73 -2.83 6.99 -3.46
N VAL A 74 -1.98 6.15 -2.86
CA VAL A 74 -2.34 4.81 -2.43
C VAL A 74 -2.02 4.65 -0.95
N TYR A 75 -2.95 4.05 -0.22
CA TYR A 75 -2.77 3.66 1.16
C TYR A 75 -2.35 2.20 1.25
N LEU A 76 -1.58 1.84 2.27
CA LEU A 76 -1.23 0.47 2.61
C LEU A 76 -1.52 0.24 4.10
N GLY A 77 -2.47 -0.64 4.40
CA GLY A 77 -2.85 -0.94 5.78
C GLY A 77 -4.02 -1.91 5.85
N ASP A 78 -4.58 -2.07 7.05
CA ASP A 78 -5.82 -2.84 7.23
C ASP A 78 -7.02 -2.05 6.66
N PRO A 79 -7.84 -2.65 5.79
CA PRO A 79 -8.94 -1.94 5.13
C PRO A 79 -10.00 -1.41 6.08
N GLU A 80 -10.30 -2.11 7.18
CA GLU A 80 -11.29 -1.65 8.14
C GLU A 80 -10.74 -0.48 8.96
N ASP A 81 -9.48 -0.54 9.35
CA ASP A 81 -8.82 0.54 10.07
C ASP A 81 -8.73 1.80 9.18
N MET A 82 -8.43 1.65 7.89
CA MET A 82 -8.42 2.78 6.94
C MET A 82 -9.81 3.39 6.73
N GLN A 83 -10.84 2.57 6.53
CA GLN A 83 -12.22 3.05 6.41
C GLN A 83 -12.65 3.83 7.65
N LYS A 84 -12.35 3.32 8.85
CA LYS A 84 -12.67 3.99 10.12
C LYS A 84 -11.89 5.28 10.32
N ALA A 85 -10.59 5.27 10.03
CA ALA A 85 -9.72 6.43 10.25
C ALA A 85 -10.00 7.57 9.27
N LEU A 86 -10.41 7.26 8.04
CA LEU A 86 -10.67 8.24 6.99
C LEU A 86 -12.16 8.58 6.82
N ASP A 87 -13.05 7.86 7.51
CA ASP A 87 -14.52 7.94 7.34
C ASP A 87 -14.95 7.79 5.87
N LEU A 88 -14.40 6.75 5.22
CA LEU A 88 -14.64 6.41 3.82
C LEU A 88 -15.13 4.96 3.69
N ASP A 89 -15.86 4.67 2.62
CA ASP A 89 -16.29 3.32 2.28
C ASP A 89 -15.35 2.69 1.25
N LEU A 90 -15.11 1.39 1.40
CA LEU A 90 -14.29 0.62 0.48
C LEU A 90 -15.12 0.08 -0.70
N SER A 91 -14.75 0.47 -1.92
CA SER A 91 -15.33 -0.05 -3.15
C SER A 91 -14.39 -1.05 -3.82
N ARG A 92 -14.94 -2.20 -4.24
CA ARG A 92 -14.22 -3.23 -4.99
C ARG A 92 -14.94 -3.46 -6.32
N ARG A 93 -14.24 -3.29 -7.45
CA ARG A 93 -14.79 -3.58 -8.77
C ARG A 93 -13.95 -4.66 -9.46
N PRO A 94 -14.59 -5.60 -10.19
CA PRO A 94 -13.85 -6.58 -10.98
C PRO A 94 -12.93 -5.89 -11.99
N GLY A 95 -11.67 -6.31 -12.05
CA GLY A 95 -10.66 -5.79 -12.97
C GLY A 95 -9.81 -4.64 -12.43
N ASP A 96 -10.19 -4.03 -11.30
CA ASP A 96 -9.34 -3.05 -10.63
C ASP A 96 -8.11 -3.74 -10.02
N ARG A 97 -6.93 -3.09 -10.11
CA ARG A 97 -5.69 -3.58 -9.48
C ARG A 97 -5.83 -3.64 -7.96
N PHE A 98 -6.45 -2.61 -7.38
CA PHE A 98 -6.67 -2.45 -5.94
C PHE A 98 -8.07 -1.87 -5.68
N PRO A 99 -8.65 -2.13 -4.50
CA PRO A 99 -9.85 -1.43 -4.06
C PRO A 99 -9.64 0.09 -3.96
N VAL A 100 -10.74 0.83 -3.86
CA VAL A 100 -10.74 2.31 -3.78
C VAL A 100 -11.56 2.76 -2.57
N LEU A 101 -11.02 3.66 -1.75
CA LEU A 101 -11.78 4.34 -0.69
C LEU A 101 -12.51 5.55 -1.26
N ARG A 102 -13.81 5.68 -0.99
CA ARG A 102 -14.65 6.77 -1.51
C ARG A 102 -15.56 7.29 -0.40
N HIS A 103 -15.97 8.54 -0.51
CA HIS A 103 -17.05 9.03 0.35
C HIS A 103 -18.31 8.21 0.10
N ARG A 104 -19.09 8.00 1.16
CA ARG A 104 -20.43 7.43 1.05
C ARG A 104 -21.21 8.27 0.04
N GLU A 105 -21.65 7.67 -1.05
CA GLU A 105 -22.64 8.33 -1.89
C GLU A 105 -23.94 8.46 -1.07
N PRO A 106 -24.55 9.65 -1.00
CA PRO A 106 -25.84 9.79 -0.34
C PRO A 106 -26.86 8.93 -1.09
N VAL A 107 -27.53 8.04 -0.35
CA VAL A 107 -28.64 7.20 -0.83
C VAL A 107 -29.90 8.05 -1.00
#